data_AF-A0A931S907-F1
#
_entry.id   AF-A0A931S907-F1
#
_cell.length_a   1.000
_cell.length_b   1.000
_cell.length_c   1.000
_cell.angle_alpha   90.00
_cell.angle_beta   90.00
_cell.angle_gamma   90.00
#
_symmetry.space_group_name_H-M   'P 1'
#
loop_
_entity.id
_entity.type
_entity.pdbx_description
1 polymer ?
#
loop_
_entity_poly.entity_id
_entity_poly.type
_entity_poly.pdbx_seq_one_letter_code
_entity_poly.pdbx_strand_id
1 'polypeptide(L)'
;MEEGYKVRAEVVKVRRHCPLDHKVGDAWEIGEKTPAGLCIYAFLAFSPAWSALRAGGRFGWEEDPDAVHFACPDQGEVVFELRRIPEQEEEIVEEQAEKLSKD
;
A
#
# COMPACT_ATOMS: atom_id res chain seq x y z
N MET A 1 5.56 -2.22 -20.75
CA MET A 1 6.16 -1.42 -19.65
C MET A 1 6.85 -2.45 -18.77
N GLU A 2 8.11 -2.25 -18.36
CA GLU A 2 8.72 -3.16 -17.37
C GLU A 2 7.80 -3.26 -16.15
N GLU A 3 7.65 -4.47 -15.60
CA GLU A 3 6.89 -4.68 -14.37
C GLU A 3 7.62 -3.99 -13.21
N GLY A 4 7.13 -2.81 -12.83
CA GLY A 4 7.61 -2.13 -11.62
C GLY A 4 7.18 -2.88 -10.36
N TYR A 5 7.95 -2.73 -9.28
CA TYR A 5 7.72 -3.39 -7.98
C TYR A 5 6.25 -3.37 -7.55
N LYS A 6 5.72 -4.47 -6.98
CA LYS A 6 4.41 -4.41 -6.33
C LYS A 6 4.53 -3.64 -5.02
N VAL A 7 3.48 -2.91 -4.67
CA VAL A 7 3.45 -2.08 -3.46
C VAL A 7 2.20 -2.40 -2.67
N ARG A 8 2.37 -2.71 -1.38
CA ARG A 8 1.29 -2.91 -0.42
C ARG A 8 1.13 -1.64 0.42
N ALA A 9 -0.10 -1.22 0.62
CA ALA A 9 -0.46 -0.20 1.59
C ALA A 9 -1.06 -0.88 2.82
N GLU A 10 -0.58 -0.57 4.03
CA GLU A 10 -1.13 -1.06 5.30
C GLU A 10 -1.40 0.10 6.24
N VAL A 11 -2.55 0.07 6.92
CA VAL A 11 -2.83 0.98 8.03
C VAL A 11 -2.00 0.57 9.24
N VAL A 12 -1.01 1.38 9.58
CA VAL A 12 -0.13 1.15 10.74
C VAL A 12 -0.55 1.96 11.96
N LYS A 13 -1.40 2.97 11.79
CA LYS A 13 -1.90 3.79 12.90
C LYS A 13 -3.26 4.40 12.60
N VAL A 14 -4.16 4.32 13.57
CA VAL A 14 -5.38 5.12 13.65
C VAL A 14 -5.31 5.96 14.92
N ARG A 15 -5.43 7.28 14.81
CA ARG A 15 -5.27 8.20 15.94
C ARG A 15 -6.55 8.29 16.77
N ARG A 16 -7.66 8.73 16.17
CA ARG A 16 -8.96 8.85 16.84
C ARG A 16 -10.02 8.01 16.14
N HIS A 17 -10.36 8.38 14.91
CA HIS A 17 -11.47 7.77 14.19
C HIS A 17 -11.31 7.95 12.68
N CYS A 18 -11.55 6.88 11.92
CA CYS A 18 -11.75 6.95 10.48
C CYS A 18 -13.25 6.86 10.17
N PRO A 19 -13.86 7.83 9.45
CA PRO A 19 -15.27 7.77 9.05
C PRO A 19 -15.62 6.58 8.14
N LEU A 20 -14.60 5.95 7.52
CA LEU A 20 -14.75 4.76 6.67
C LEU A 20 -14.38 3.47 7.41
N ASP A 21 -14.21 3.52 8.73
CA ASP A 21 -13.91 2.38 9.60
C ASP A 21 -12.60 1.64 9.28
N HIS A 22 -11.61 2.33 8.69
CA HIS A 22 -10.25 1.79 8.53
C HIS A 22 -9.59 1.55 9.89
N LYS A 23 -8.93 0.39 10.04
CA LYS A 23 -8.33 -0.13 11.27
C LYS A 23 -6.88 -0.52 11.05
N VAL A 24 -6.09 -0.52 12.12
CA VAL A 24 -4.72 -1.02 12.07
C VAL A 24 -4.71 -2.47 11.61
N GLY A 25 -3.86 -2.77 10.62
CA GLY A 25 -3.78 -4.07 9.96
C GLY A 25 -4.60 -4.19 8.67
N ASP A 26 -5.50 -3.24 8.37
CA ASP A 26 -6.14 -3.18 7.07
C ASP A 26 -5.08 -2.94 6.00
N ALA A 27 -5.10 -3.74 4.93
CA ALA A 27 -4.08 -3.66 3.91
C ALA A 27 -4.58 -4.02 2.51
N TRP A 28 -3.90 -3.45 1.52
CA TRP A 28 -4.22 -3.63 0.12
C TRP A 28 -2.95 -3.70 -0.73
N GLU A 29 -2.92 -4.66 -1.64
CA GLU A 29 -1.96 -4.64 -2.75
C GLU A 29 -2.46 -3.67 -3.83
N ILE A 30 -1.59 -2.76 -4.24
CA ILE A 30 -1.94 -1.70 -5.18
C ILE A 30 -1.19 -1.95 -6.49
N GLY A 31 -1.90 -2.56 -7.43
CA GLY A 31 -1.51 -2.65 -8.84
C GLY A 31 -2.00 -1.45 -9.65
N GLU A 32 -2.29 -1.65 -10.94
CA GLU A 32 -2.74 -0.57 -11.84
C GLU A 32 -4.17 -0.06 -11.56
N LYS A 33 -4.93 -0.79 -10.74
CA LYS A 33 -6.30 -0.43 -10.35
C LYS A 33 -6.36 -0.21 -8.84
N THR A 34 -7.16 0.78 -8.43
CA THR A 34 -7.40 1.02 -7.02
C THR A 34 -8.18 -0.16 -6.42
N PRO A 35 -7.67 -0.79 -5.35
CA PRO A 35 -8.32 -1.94 -4.73
C PRO A 35 -9.63 -1.52 -4.05
N ALA A 36 -10.61 -2.42 -4.04
CA ALA A 36 -11.88 -2.20 -3.37
C ALA A 36 -11.67 -2.02 -1.86
N GLY A 37 -12.46 -1.15 -1.25
CA GLY A 37 -12.41 -0.87 0.19
C GLY A 37 -11.35 0.16 0.60
N LEU A 38 -10.31 0.41 -0.21
CA LEU A 38 -9.36 1.49 0.06
C LEU A 38 -10.04 2.86 -0.11
N CYS A 39 -9.86 3.74 0.87
CA CYS A 39 -10.34 5.12 0.78
C CYS A 39 -9.69 5.84 -0.41
N ILE A 40 -10.50 6.31 -1.36
CA ILE A 40 -9.99 7.00 -2.55
C ILE A 40 -9.20 8.27 -2.21
N TYR A 41 -9.58 8.99 -1.15
CA TYR A 41 -8.86 10.19 -0.71
C TYR A 41 -7.52 9.87 -0.06
N ALA A 42 -7.41 8.75 0.65
CA ALA A 42 -6.12 8.28 1.15
C ALA A 42 -5.22 7.87 -0.01
N PHE A 43 -5.75 7.10 -0.98
CA PHE A 43 -5.01 6.71 -2.17
C PHE A 43 -4.47 7.91 -2.94
N LEU A 44 -5.32 8.91 -3.23
CA LEU A 44 -4.90 10.11 -3.93
C LEU A 44 -3.77 10.84 -3.18
N ALA A 45 -3.83 10.92 -1.85
CA ALA A 45 -2.81 11.56 -1.04
C ALA A 45 -1.43 10.87 -1.13
N PHE A 46 -1.38 9.54 -1.19
CA PHE A 46 -0.12 8.79 -1.24
C PHE A 46 0.24 8.24 -2.64
N SER A 47 -0.60 8.43 -3.66
CA SER A 47 -0.38 7.91 -5.02
C SER A 47 0.94 8.36 -5.68
N PRO A 48 1.49 9.58 -5.43
CA PRO A 48 2.81 9.92 -5.92
C PRO A 48 3.90 9.04 -5.29
N ALA A 49 3.75 8.70 -4.01
CA ALA A 49 4.70 7.88 -3.30
C ALA A 49 4.63 6.41 -3.72
N TRP A 50 3.41 5.89 -3.93
CA TRP A 50 3.20 4.60 -4.58
C TRP A 50 3.90 4.54 -5.94
N SER A 51 3.71 5.57 -6.79
CA SER A 51 4.34 5.63 -8.11
C SER A 51 5.87 5.64 -8.02
N ALA A 52 6.43 6.40 -7.07
CA ALA A 52 7.86 6.45 -6.84
C ALA A 52 8.42 5.08 -6.39
N LEU A 53 7.77 4.40 -5.44
CA LEU A 53 8.19 3.07 -4.97
C LEU A 53 8.16 2.03 -6.10
N ARG A 54 7.09 2.03 -6.93
CA ARG A 54 7.00 1.16 -8.11
C ARG A 54 8.13 1.36 -9.09
N ALA A 55 8.62 2.59 -9.23
CA ALA A 55 9.74 2.95 -10.10
C ALA A 55 11.13 2.73 -9.46
N GLY A 56 11.20 2.11 -8.27
CA GLY A 56 12.46 1.91 -7.54
C GLY A 56 12.97 3.14 -6.79
N GLY A 57 12.13 4.17 -6.67
CA GLY A 57 12.40 5.37 -5.88
C GLY A 57 12.56 5.08 -4.39
N ARG A 58 13.20 6.02 -3.69
CA ARG A 58 13.49 5.95 -2.25
C ARG A 58 13.24 7.32 -1.63
N PHE A 59 12.91 7.33 -0.35
CA PHE A 59 12.64 8.55 0.40
C PHE A 59 13.75 8.78 1.43
N GLY A 60 14.48 9.89 1.29
CA GLY A 60 15.66 10.16 2.13
C GLY A 60 15.37 10.41 3.62
N TRP A 61 14.09 10.44 4.01
CA TRP A 61 13.64 10.58 5.40
C TRP A 61 13.15 9.27 6.03
N GLU A 62 13.11 8.18 5.27
CA GLU A 62 12.78 6.85 5.79
C GLU A 62 14.08 6.07 6.03
N GLU A 63 14.12 5.29 7.11
CA GLU A 63 15.26 4.41 7.41
C GLU A 63 15.27 3.18 6.48
N ASP A 64 14.09 2.67 6.16
CA ASP A 64 13.87 1.55 5.25
C ASP A 64 13.68 2.06 3.81
N PRO A 65 14.56 1.72 2.85
CA PRO A 65 14.46 2.19 1.48
C PRO A 65 13.25 1.63 0.71
N ASP A 66 12.62 0.58 1.23
CA ASP A 66 11.48 -0.11 0.63
C ASP A 66 10.13 0.33 1.20
N ALA A 67 10.14 1.24 2.19
CA ALA A 67 8.93 1.71 2.86
C ALA A 67 8.82 3.25 2.90
N VAL A 68 7.58 3.74 3.01
CA VAL A 68 7.30 5.15 3.31
C VAL A 68 5.97 5.32 4.00
N HIS A 69 5.89 6.29 4.92
CA HIS A 69 4.69 6.56 5.69
C HIS A 69 3.96 7.80 5.20
N PHE A 70 2.66 7.67 4.94
CA PHE A 70 1.78 8.79 4.58
C PHE A 70 0.49 8.78 5.38
N ALA A 71 0.07 9.96 5.82
CA ALA A 71 -1.20 10.14 6.50
C ALA A 71 -2.33 10.46 5.51
N CYS A 72 -3.56 10.04 5.82
CA CYS A 72 -4.73 10.47 5.07
C CYS A 72 -4.93 11.99 5.16
N PRO A 73 -5.64 12.61 4.19
CA PRO A 73 -5.85 14.06 4.19
C PRO A 73 -6.83 14.54 5.28
N ASP A 74 -7.58 13.62 5.89
CA ASP A 74 -8.51 13.93 6.97
C ASP A 74 -7.74 14.05 8.30
N GLN A 75 -7.12 15.21 8.52
CA GLN A 75 -6.36 15.57 9.73
C GLN A 75 -5.23 14.58 10.09
N GLY A 76 -4.82 13.72 9.16
CA GLY A 76 -3.85 12.65 9.40
C GLY A 76 -4.31 11.61 10.41
N GLU A 77 -5.62 11.34 10.49
CA GLU A 77 -6.20 10.37 11.42
C GLU A 77 -5.70 8.94 11.19
N VAL A 78 -5.46 8.58 9.93
CA VAL A 78 -4.98 7.25 9.52
C VAL A 78 -3.61 7.41 8.90
N VAL A 79 -2.64 6.61 9.34
CA VAL A 79 -1.29 6.54 8.73
C VAL A 79 -1.15 5.20 8.04
N PHE A 80 -0.72 5.26 6.78
CA PHE A 80 -0.43 4.13 5.94
C PHE A 80 1.08 3.96 5.80
N GLU A 81 1.58 2.74 5.94
CA GLU A 81 2.88 2.35 5.39
C GLU A 81 2.63 1.87 3.95
N LEU A 82 3.36 2.44 2.99
CA LEU A 82 3.51 1.88 1.66
C LEU A 82 4.83 1.12 1.62
N ARG A 83 4.80 -0.15 1.23
CA ARG A 83 5.97 -1.04 1.22
C ARG A 83 6.07 -1.80 -0.10
N ARG A 84 7.28 -1.89 -0.68
CA ARG A 84 7.55 -2.81 -1.80
C ARG A 84 7.42 -4.26 -1.32
N ILE A 85 6.72 -5.08 -2.09
CA ILE A 85 6.64 -6.52 -1.82
C ILE A 85 7.93 -7.16 -2.35
N PRO A 86 8.66 -7.95 -1.53
CA PRO A 86 9.84 -8.69 -2.00
C PRO A 86 9.45 -9.72 -3.07
N GLU A 87 10.30 -9.91 -4.09
CA GLU A 87 10.05 -10.87 -5.19
C GLU A 87 9.67 -12.29 -4.71
N GLN A 88 10.23 -12.76 -3.59
CA GLN A 88 9.94 -14.07 -3.00
C GLN A 88 8.53 -14.17 -2.38
N GLU A 89 8.00 -13.05 -1.89
CA GLU A 89 6.63 -12.98 -1.37
C GLU A 89 5.63 -12.83 -2.52
N GLU A 90 6.04 -12.18 -3.62
CA GLU A 90 5.25 -12.10 -4.85
C GLU A 90 4.96 -13.48 -5.46
N GLU A 91 5.95 -14.37 -5.55
CA GLU A 91 5.77 -15.73 -6.09
C GLU A 91 4.77 -16.56 -5.27
N ILE A 92 4.82 -16.44 -3.94
CA ILE A 92 3.91 -17.16 -3.03
C ILE A 92 2.48 -16.65 -3.15
N VAL A 93 2.30 -15.33 -3.26
CA VAL A 93 0.97 -14.70 -3.42
C VAL A 93 0.35 -15.10 -4.75
N GLU A 94 1.12 -15.08 -5.84
CA GLU A 94 0.64 -15.51 -7.16
C GLU A 94 0.19 -16.97 -7.17
N GLU A 95 1.00 -17.87 -6.58
CA GLU A 95 0.61 -19.27 -6.44
C GLU A 95 -0.68 -19.46 -5.62
N GLN A 96 -0.89 -18.64 -4.58
CA GLN A 96 -2.09 -18.71 -3.74
C GLN A 96 -3.32 -18.17 -4.48
N ALA A 97 -3.19 -17.03 -5.17
CA ALA A 97 -4.26 -16.45 -5.98
C ALA A 97 -4.71 -17.37 -7.12
N GLU A 98 -3.76 -18.07 -7.77
CA GLU A 98 -4.10 -19.08 -8.78
C GLU A 98 -4.85 -20.29 -8.21
N LYS A 99 -4.52 -20.71 -6.99
CA LYS A 99 -5.22 -21.81 -6.31
C LYS A 99 -6.65 -21.39 -5.95
N LEU A 100 -6.84 -20.19 -5.42
CA LEU A 100 -8.15 -19.61 -5.06
C LEU A 100 -9.08 -19.32 -6.25
N SER A 101 -8.52 -19.16 -7.46
CA SER A 101 -9.27 -18.91 -8.70
C SER A 101 -9.75 -20.19 -9.41
N LYS A 102 -9.19 -21.35 -9.03
CA LYS A 102 -9.49 -22.66 -9.63
C LYS A 102 -10.53 -23.48 -8.83
N ASP A 103 -10.96 -22.97 -7.67
CA ASP A 103 -12.04 -23.51 -6.83
C ASP A 103 -13.33 -22.67 -6.97
#